data_AF-A0A016VX52-F1
#
_entry.id   AF-A0A016VX52-F1
#
_cell.length_a   1.000
_cell.length_b   1.000
_cell.length_c   1.000
_cell.angle_alpha   90.00
_cell.angle_beta   90.00
_cell.angle_gamma   90.00
#
_symmetry.space_group_name_H-M   'P 1'
#
loop_
_entity.id
_entity.type
_entity.pdbx_description
1 polymer ?
#
loop_
_entity_poly.entity_id
_entity_poly.type
_entity_poly.pdbx_seq_one_letter_code
_entity_poly.pdbx_strand_id
1 'polypeptide(L)'
;METDFFPPFSKHNYFPQLCDGVSLEYEPKRGRYIVANRDIPCGEVVCFDVGKVVSLDERLCCYCLKALPTDHSNSYCDACVEQEKMYGPFERPFADRLKDLGMFRLAVHLVLSYPSEEILSCLKTGEFRREMFDIIAMRSDSLAAALSLQEDEYPVELSGTDSLVKDIVSRLDKHPSWKMVPRARRLAAFRTLLKLISSRLMSNAHSIYFVDCLERRAEETPNVPTPIPSGVGLFPAASWFNHSCRANLNSFFHENKLIFVSNGIRKGEEVCDNYGVSFFKHTRQERTEFLAGRGFTCDCSVCLTNDSIDDMLEPIIEHPDLILKSLPNVKDYRQYRNALPDGHKIIETIAEMYVGSVGGNDPKERLFLYGEVLECQRRRGLHFSPEQIRILLNCVVADYDAACKSLRKRQKYMESMQVHLFAALVRMRAFYGKLYPAYDAANLVADELMQMQDAGSRKNLVSAVEKLRTILESLKPALPTLE
;
A
#
# COMPACT_ATOMS: atom_id res chain seq x y z
N MET A 1 -11.61 22.83 -6.67
CA MET A 1 -12.89 22.18 -6.32
C MET A 1 -12.54 20.76 -5.88
N GLU A 2 -12.39 20.60 -4.56
CA GLU A 2 -12.02 19.37 -3.86
C GLU A 2 -13.28 18.74 -3.27
N THR A 3 -13.89 17.79 -3.97
CA THR A 3 -15.01 16.90 -3.57
C THR A 3 -15.20 15.98 -4.80
N ASP A 4 -15.16 14.65 -4.85
CA ASP A 4 -15.34 13.58 -3.87
C ASP A 4 -14.68 12.31 -4.46
N PHE A 5 -13.76 11.66 -3.74
CA PHE A 5 -13.36 10.27 -4.02
C PHE A 5 -12.99 9.54 -2.72
N PHE A 6 -13.69 9.84 -1.63
CA PHE A 6 -13.50 9.09 -0.38
C PHE A 6 -14.85 8.58 0.11
N PRO A 7 -14.92 7.33 0.63
CA PRO A 7 -16.06 6.87 1.43
C PRO A 7 -16.42 7.93 2.49
N PRO A 8 -17.67 7.96 2.99
CA PRO A 8 -18.05 8.91 4.04
C PRO A 8 -17.04 8.86 5.19
N PHE A 9 -16.32 9.96 5.37
CA PHE A 9 -15.28 10.12 6.39
C PHE A 9 -15.74 11.19 7.39
N SER A 10 -16.42 10.73 8.44
CA SER A 10 -16.80 11.59 9.57
C SER A 10 -15.57 11.82 10.44
N LYS A 11 -15.04 13.04 10.47
CA LYS A 11 -13.79 13.36 11.17
C LYS A 11 -13.96 13.34 12.69
N HIS A 12 -13.00 12.76 13.39
CA HIS A 12 -12.91 12.87 14.84
C HIS A 12 -12.68 14.34 15.26
N ASN A 13 -13.38 14.78 16.31
CA ASN A 13 -13.38 16.18 16.74
C ASN A 13 -11.99 16.71 17.15
N TYR A 14 -11.15 15.84 17.72
CA TYR A 14 -9.79 16.20 18.16
C TYR A 14 -8.69 15.69 17.24
N PHE A 15 -8.99 14.77 16.33
CA PHE A 15 -7.99 14.13 15.46
C PHE A 15 -8.56 14.07 14.05
N PRO A 16 -8.52 15.16 13.28
CA PRO A 16 -9.24 15.24 12.01
C PRO A 16 -8.78 14.24 10.94
N GLN A 17 -7.65 13.55 11.18
CA GLN A 17 -7.13 12.44 10.39
C GLN A 17 -7.75 11.09 10.73
N LEU A 18 -8.47 10.97 11.86
CA LEU A 18 -9.18 9.76 12.27
C LEU A 18 -10.68 9.93 12.05
N CYS A 19 -11.39 8.81 11.90
CA CYS A 19 -12.85 8.83 11.91
C CYS A 19 -13.41 9.02 13.33
N ASP A 20 -14.65 9.48 13.43
CA ASP A 20 -15.37 9.66 14.70
C ASP A 20 -15.66 8.35 15.45
N GLY A 21 -15.50 7.20 14.77
CA GLY A 21 -15.73 5.87 15.28
C GLY A 21 -14.60 5.29 16.12
N VAL A 22 -13.51 6.03 16.34
CA VAL A 22 -12.35 5.57 17.11
C VAL A 22 -11.96 6.54 18.23
N SER A 23 -11.20 6.03 19.18
CA SER A 23 -10.61 6.79 20.29
C SER A 23 -9.13 6.41 20.43
N LEU A 24 -8.29 7.40 20.72
CA LEU A 24 -6.88 7.19 21.03
C LEU A 24 -6.72 7.09 22.55
N GLU A 25 -6.16 5.97 22.97
CA GLU A 25 -5.94 5.61 24.38
C GLU A 25 -4.44 5.38 24.64
N TYR A 26 -4.06 5.27 25.90
CA TYR A 26 -2.68 4.98 26.31
C TYR A 26 -2.63 3.99 27.47
N GLU A 27 -1.72 3.02 27.38
CA GLU A 27 -1.39 2.10 28.46
C GLU A 27 0.13 2.04 28.66
N PRO A 28 0.66 2.10 29.91
CA PRO A 28 2.10 2.18 30.16
C PRO A 28 2.98 1.10 29.50
N LYS A 29 2.45 -0.12 29.33
CA LYS A 29 3.20 -1.25 28.75
C LYS A 29 3.11 -1.32 27.23
N ARG A 30 1.99 -0.89 26.65
CA ARG A 30 1.68 -1.00 25.22
C ARG A 30 1.86 0.33 24.47
N GLY A 31 1.98 1.43 25.20
CA GLY A 31 2.02 2.77 24.64
C GLY A 31 0.63 3.22 24.22
N ARG A 32 0.57 4.01 23.15
CA ARG A 32 -0.69 4.49 22.58
C ARG A 32 -1.37 3.37 21.79
N TYR A 33 -2.69 3.41 21.74
CA TYR A 33 -3.44 2.51 20.88
C TYR A 33 -4.77 3.14 20.45
N ILE A 34 -5.32 2.64 19.35
CA ILE A 34 -6.61 3.07 18.84
C ILE A 34 -7.65 1.99 19.16
N VAL A 35 -8.81 2.38 19.70
CA VAL A 35 -9.93 1.48 19.99
C VAL A 35 -11.18 1.97 19.27
N ALA A 36 -11.98 1.03 18.74
CA ALA A 36 -13.25 1.36 18.12
C ALA A 36 -14.32 1.68 19.19
N ASN A 37 -14.97 2.84 19.09
CA ASN A 37 -16.04 3.25 20.03
C ASN A 37 -17.46 2.86 19.53
N ARG A 38 -17.55 2.40 18.28
CA ARG A 38 -18.72 1.80 17.62
C ARG A 38 -18.27 0.68 16.68
N ASP A 39 -19.22 -0.09 16.16
CA ASP A 39 -18.93 -0.98 15.03
C ASP A 39 -18.56 -0.13 13.79
N ILE A 40 -17.48 -0.51 13.11
CA ILE A 40 -16.96 0.16 11.91
C ILE A 40 -17.07 -0.84 10.74
N PRO A 41 -18.03 -0.66 9.82
CA PRO A 41 -18.22 -1.53 8.66
C PRO A 41 -16.96 -1.66 7.78
N CYS A 42 -16.86 -2.79 7.09
CA CYS A 42 -15.82 -3.01 6.10
C CYS A 42 -15.88 -1.95 4.99
N GLY A 43 -14.74 -1.36 4.65
CA GLY A 43 -14.60 -0.32 3.63
C GLY A 43 -14.76 1.11 4.13
N GLU A 44 -15.15 1.33 5.39
CA GLU A 44 -15.17 2.68 5.98
C GLU A 44 -13.72 3.17 6.20
N VAL A 45 -13.46 4.44 5.88
CA VAL A 45 -12.15 5.07 6.13
C VAL A 45 -11.98 5.30 7.62
N VAL A 46 -10.95 4.70 8.20
CA VAL A 46 -10.61 4.86 9.63
C VAL A 46 -9.57 5.96 9.84
N CYS A 47 -8.62 6.06 8.92
CA CYS A 47 -7.61 7.11 8.94
C CYS A 47 -7.35 7.66 7.54
N PHE A 48 -7.19 8.97 7.46
CA PHE A 48 -6.74 9.72 6.31
C PHE A 48 -5.60 10.63 6.75
N ASP A 49 -4.37 10.24 6.46
CA ASP A 49 -3.18 10.97 6.89
C ASP A 49 -2.42 11.55 5.70
N VAL A 50 -2.10 12.85 5.77
CA VAL A 50 -1.32 13.55 4.75
C VAL A 50 0.09 13.70 5.27
N GLY A 51 1.02 13.00 4.63
CA GLY A 51 2.41 12.92 5.05
C GLY A 51 3.29 13.98 4.42
N LYS A 52 4.42 14.23 5.09
CA LYS A 52 5.58 14.90 4.51
C LYS A 52 6.46 13.83 3.88
N VAL A 53 6.71 13.93 2.59
CA VAL A 53 7.27 12.85 1.78
C VAL A 53 8.41 13.35 0.90
N VAL A 54 9.28 12.43 0.52
CA VAL A 54 10.35 12.64 -0.45
C VAL A 54 10.17 11.65 -1.59
N SER A 55 10.16 12.14 -2.83
CA SER A 55 10.14 11.27 -4.01
C SER A 55 11.48 10.57 -4.25
N LEU A 56 11.38 9.28 -4.58
CA LEU A 56 12.47 8.45 -5.10
C LEU A 56 12.30 8.13 -6.59
N ASP A 57 11.21 8.61 -7.20
CA ASP A 57 10.93 8.49 -8.63
C ASP A 57 10.92 9.88 -9.28
N GLU A 58 11.81 10.10 -10.24
CA GLU A 58 11.98 11.40 -10.90
C GLU A 58 10.72 11.82 -11.69
N ARG A 59 9.83 10.87 -12.01
CA ARG A 59 8.54 11.13 -12.68
C ARG A 59 7.47 11.68 -11.74
N LEU A 60 7.75 11.75 -10.44
CA LEU A 60 6.81 12.20 -9.42
C LEU A 60 7.29 13.49 -8.78
N CYS A 61 6.35 14.35 -8.39
CA CYS A 61 6.62 15.56 -7.64
C CYS A 61 7.35 15.21 -6.34
N CYS A 62 8.47 15.88 -6.07
CA CYS A 62 9.29 15.60 -4.89
C CYS A 62 8.58 15.81 -3.55
N TYR A 63 7.49 16.58 -3.49
CA TYR A 63 6.77 16.93 -2.26
C TYR A 63 5.40 16.28 -2.10
N CYS A 64 4.64 16.11 -3.18
CA CYS A 64 3.30 15.52 -3.10
C CYS A 64 3.18 14.17 -3.80
N LEU A 65 4.24 13.69 -4.48
CA LEU A 65 4.23 12.46 -5.28
C LEU A 65 3.21 12.42 -6.42
N LYS A 66 2.57 13.54 -6.74
CA LYS A 66 1.76 13.68 -7.95
C LYS A 66 2.61 13.45 -9.19
N ALA A 67 2.11 12.69 -10.15
CA ALA A 67 2.81 12.47 -11.42
C ALA A 67 3.11 13.80 -12.13
N LEU A 68 4.34 13.93 -12.63
CA LEU A 68 4.80 15.06 -13.42
C LEU A 68 4.54 14.79 -14.92
N PRO A 69 4.27 15.83 -15.73
CA PRO A 69 4.19 15.70 -17.19
C PRO A 69 5.48 15.15 -17.80
N THR A 70 5.42 14.50 -18.96
CA THR A 70 6.59 13.88 -19.62
C THR A 70 7.70 14.86 -20.01
N ASP A 71 7.38 16.13 -20.24
CA ASP A 71 8.35 17.19 -20.63
C ASP A 71 8.65 18.16 -19.47
N HIS A 72 8.79 17.63 -18.25
CA HIS A 72 9.06 18.46 -17.07
C HIS A 72 10.56 18.75 -16.92
N SER A 73 10.91 20.03 -16.75
CA SER A 73 12.27 20.46 -16.41
C SER A 73 12.49 20.62 -14.90
N ASN A 74 11.43 20.44 -14.10
CA ASN A 74 11.41 20.73 -12.68
C ASN A 74 10.87 19.54 -11.90
N SER A 75 11.54 19.16 -10.81
CA SER A 75 11.16 18.02 -9.96
C SER A 75 9.90 18.24 -9.10
N TYR A 76 9.11 19.27 -9.42
CA TYR A 76 7.99 19.78 -8.62
C TYR A 76 6.80 20.11 -9.53
N CYS A 77 5.58 19.78 -9.09
CA CYS A 77 4.36 20.16 -9.80
C CYS A 77 3.98 21.62 -9.55
N ASP A 78 3.22 22.24 -10.46
CA ASP A 78 2.87 23.67 -10.39
C ASP A 78 2.19 24.06 -9.07
N ALA A 79 1.28 23.20 -8.57
CA ALA A 79 0.60 23.43 -7.30
C ALA A 79 1.59 23.47 -6.11
N CYS A 80 2.56 22.56 -6.06
CA CYS A 80 3.61 22.58 -5.05
C CYS A 80 4.55 23.77 -5.26
N VAL A 81 4.86 24.15 -6.49
CA VAL A 81 5.67 25.36 -6.75
C VAL A 81 4.97 26.62 -6.24
N GLU A 82 3.65 26.72 -6.39
CA GLU A 82 2.85 27.84 -5.91
C GLU A 82 2.66 27.85 -4.39
N GLN A 83 2.33 26.71 -3.80
CA GLN A 83 2.16 26.55 -2.34
C GLN A 83 3.51 26.66 -1.60
N GLU A 84 4.60 26.21 -2.23
CA GLU A 84 5.94 26.14 -1.65
C GLU A 84 6.92 27.14 -2.25
N LYS A 85 6.48 28.32 -2.70
CA LYS A 85 7.37 29.46 -3.03
C LYS A 85 8.40 29.78 -1.92
N MET A 86 8.27 29.16 -0.76
CA MET A 86 9.06 29.26 0.45
C MET A 86 10.33 28.36 0.48
N TYR A 87 10.27 27.02 0.26
CA TYR A 87 11.39 26.13 0.63
C TYR A 87 11.88 25.13 -0.44
N GLY A 88 11.07 24.69 -1.42
CA GLY A 88 11.56 23.84 -2.52
C GLY A 88 12.77 24.43 -3.30
N PRO A 89 12.83 25.74 -3.58
CA PRO A 89 14.02 26.38 -4.14
C PRO A 89 15.28 26.29 -3.27
N PHE A 90 15.12 26.16 -1.95
CA PHE A 90 16.21 26.11 -1.00
C PHE A 90 16.95 24.76 -1.02
N GLU A 91 16.23 23.65 -1.22
CA GLU A 91 16.84 22.31 -1.24
C GLU A 91 17.58 21.99 -2.55
N ARG A 92 17.18 22.62 -3.66
CA ARG A 92 17.75 22.35 -5.01
C ARG A 92 19.29 22.34 -5.07
N PRO A 93 20.03 23.29 -4.46
CA PRO A 93 21.50 23.28 -4.48
C PRO A 93 22.14 22.08 -3.77
N PHE A 94 21.36 21.31 -3.00
CA PHE A 94 21.84 20.16 -2.25
C PHE A 94 21.34 18.82 -2.81
N ALA A 95 20.53 18.84 -3.88
CA ALA A 95 19.83 17.66 -4.40
C ALA A 95 20.77 16.47 -4.66
N ASP A 96 21.88 16.68 -5.36
CA ASP A 96 22.86 15.63 -5.68
C ASP A 96 23.47 15.03 -4.41
N ARG A 97 23.76 15.87 -3.40
CA ARG A 97 24.34 15.42 -2.12
C ARG A 97 23.33 14.71 -1.23
N LEU A 98 22.03 14.96 -1.44
CA LEU A 98 20.94 14.35 -0.67
C LEU A 98 20.45 13.04 -1.28
N LYS A 99 20.64 12.83 -2.60
CA LYS A 99 20.05 11.71 -3.36
C LYS A 99 20.33 10.34 -2.73
N ASP A 100 21.56 10.11 -2.29
CA ASP A 100 22.02 8.80 -1.80
C ASP A 100 21.99 8.64 -0.27
N LEU A 101 21.42 9.60 0.46
CA LEU A 101 21.43 9.61 1.93
C LEU A 101 20.24 8.85 2.56
N GLY A 102 19.40 8.18 1.76
CA GLY A 102 18.29 7.37 2.25
C GLY A 102 17.38 8.13 3.23
N MET A 103 17.14 7.56 4.42
CA MET A 103 16.30 8.15 5.47
C MET A 103 16.77 9.53 5.95
N PHE A 104 18.07 9.82 5.83
CA PHE A 104 18.59 11.13 6.21
C PHE A 104 18.10 12.25 5.26
N ARG A 105 17.84 11.94 3.99
CA ARG A 105 17.20 12.89 3.06
C ARG A 105 15.83 13.32 3.57
N LEU A 106 15.02 12.36 4.04
CA LEU A 106 13.71 12.65 4.65
C LEU A 106 13.88 13.47 5.93
N ALA A 107 14.88 13.16 6.77
CA ALA A 107 15.14 13.92 7.99
C ALA A 107 15.45 15.40 7.73
N VAL A 108 16.37 15.68 6.79
CA VAL A 108 16.70 17.07 6.39
C VAL A 108 15.46 17.79 5.86
N HIS A 109 14.70 17.12 5.01
CA HIS A 109 13.48 17.66 4.42
C HIS A 109 12.44 18.02 5.48
N LEU A 110 12.20 17.12 6.44
CA LEU A 110 11.31 17.39 7.57
C LEU A 110 11.78 18.62 8.37
N VAL A 111 13.06 18.67 8.76
CA VAL A 111 13.64 19.80 9.53
C VAL A 111 13.47 21.15 8.80
N LEU A 112 13.58 21.17 7.48
CA LEU A 112 13.41 22.38 6.66
C LEU A 112 11.94 22.77 6.49
N SER A 113 11.03 21.80 6.52
CA SER A 113 9.60 22.01 6.22
C SER A 113 8.76 22.58 7.39
N TYR A 114 9.29 22.64 8.61
CA TYR A 114 8.53 23.12 9.78
C TYR A 114 8.57 24.65 9.91
N PRO A 115 7.48 25.27 10.39
CA PRO A 115 7.41 26.71 10.57
C PRO A 115 8.30 27.20 11.73
N SER A 116 8.69 28.47 11.67
CA SER A 116 9.65 29.05 12.60
C SER A 116 9.14 29.07 14.04
N GLU A 117 7.84 29.24 14.22
CA GLU A 117 7.12 29.28 15.48
C GLU A 117 7.26 27.95 16.22
N GLU A 118 7.06 26.83 15.51
CA GLU A 118 7.20 25.48 16.07
C GLU A 118 8.65 25.16 16.41
N ILE A 119 9.58 25.51 15.51
CA ILE A 119 11.02 25.35 15.76
C ILE A 119 11.44 26.11 17.01
N LEU A 120 11.08 27.39 17.12
CA LEU A 120 11.45 28.22 18.27
C LEU A 120 10.78 27.75 19.56
N SER A 121 9.53 27.28 19.49
CA SER A 121 8.83 26.68 20.63
C SER A 121 9.58 25.44 21.14
N CYS A 122 9.92 24.52 20.23
CA CYS A 122 10.68 23.31 20.53
C CYS A 122 12.05 23.60 21.18
N LEU A 123 12.73 24.68 20.75
CA LEU A 123 14.04 25.04 21.29
C LEU A 123 13.98 25.75 22.66
N LYS A 124 12.83 26.35 23.03
CA LYS A 124 12.65 27.05 24.30
C LYS A 124 12.39 26.11 25.47
N THR A 125 11.72 24.99 25.23
CA THR A 125 11.28 24.08 26.30
C THR A 125 12.42 23.26 26.90
N GLY A 126 13.57 23.13 26.23
CA GLY A 126 14.83 22.62 26.79
C GLY A 126 14.86 21.12 27.15
N GLU A 127 13.71 20.54 27.48
CA GLU A 127 13.47 19.14 27.75
C GLU A 127 12.14 18.75 27.13
N PHE A 128 12.18 17.74 26.26
CA PHE A 128 10.97 17.16 25.69
C PHE A 128 10.36 16.25 26.75
N ARG A 129 9.42 16.77 27.56
CA ARG A 129 8.66 15.92 28.48
C ARG A 129 7.69 15.07 27.66
N ARG A 130 7.91 13.75 27.62
CA ARG A 130 6.99 12.74 27.05
C ARG A 130 5.56 12.90 27.57
N GLU A 131 5.43 13.45 28.77
CA GLU A 131 4.18 13.64 29.51
C GLU A 131 3.34 14.83 29.04
N MET A 132 3.84 15.69 28.14
CA MET A 132 3.24 16.99 27.84
C MET A 132 2.58 17.10 26.45
N PHE A 133 2.24 15.96 25.83
CA PHE A 133 1.25 15.98 24.76
C PHE A 133 -0.09 15.60 25.38
N ASP A 134 -0.78 16.62 25.89
CA ASP A 134 -2.22 16.68 25.70
C ASP A 134 -2.42 16.38 24.21
N ILE A 135 -2.84 15.17 23.89
CA ILE A 135 -3.04 14.69 22.52
C ILE A 135 -4.29 15.38 21.97
N ILE A 136 -4.31 16.70 21.96
CA ILE A 136 -5.47 17.51 21.66
C ILE A 136 -5.13 18.27 20.39
N ALA A 137 -5.78 17.89 19.30
CA ALA A 137 -5.79 18.61 18.03
C ALA A 137 -4.44 18.68 17.29
N MET A 138 -3.66 17.61 17.29
CA MET A 138 -2.43 17.57 16.49
C MET A 138 -2.76 17.36 15.02
N ARG A 139 -2.43 18.36 14.20
CA ARG A 139 -2.33 18.14 12.77
C ARG A 139 -1.08 17.29 12.50
N SER A 140 -1.21 16.25 11.68
CA SER A 140 -0.10 15.39 11.25
C SER A 140 1.07 16.12 10.59
N ASP A 141 0.87 17.35 10.13
CA ASP A 141 1.91 18.18 9.51
C ASP A 141 2.77 18.96 10.52
N SER A 142 2.47 18.89 11.82
CA SER A 142 3.20 19.62 12.87
C SER A 142 4.47 18.90 13.34
N LEU A 143 5.46 19.69 13.77
CA LEU A 143 6.70 19.23 14.39
C LEU A 143 6.39 18.46 15.68
N ALA A 144 5.41 18.94 16.44
CA ALA A 144 4.97 18.28 17.65
C ALA A 144 4.46 16.85 17.33
N ALA A 145 3.69 16.66 16.26
CA ALA A 145 3.14 15.34 15.89
C ALA A 145 4.27 14.38 15.55
N ALA A 146 5.23 14.81 14.72
CA ALA A 146 6.42 14.03 14.43
C ALA A 146 7.22 13.71 15.68
N LEU A 147 7.43 14.68 16.57
CA LEU A 147 8.23 14.46 17.79
C LEU A 147 7.51 13.62 18.84
N SER A 148 6.19 13.48 18.76
CA SER A 148 5.40 12.57 19.61
C SER A 148 5.60 11.09 19.25
N LEU A 149 6.17 10.78 18.08
CA LEU A 149 6.36 9.41 17.62
C LEU A 149 7.40 8.67 18.45
N GLN A 150 7.32 7.33 18.42
CA GLN A 150 8.24 6.48 19.16
C GLN A 150 9.68 6.76 18.72
N GLU A 151 10.56 6.97 19.70
CA GLU A 151 12.00 7.06 19.46
C GLU A 151 12.60 5.66 19.34
N ASP A 152 13.50 5.50 18.38
CA ASP A 152 14.36 4.34 18.24
C ASP A 152 15.39 4.31 19.39
N GLU A 153 15.63 3.12 19.96
CA GLU A 153 16.59 2.93 21.05
C GLU A 153 18.04 3.16 20.62
N TYR A 154 18.34 2.99 19.33
CA TYR A 154 19.69 3.11 18.79
C TYR A 154 19.96 4.52 18.26
N PRO A 155 21.08 5.16 18.67
CA PRO A 155 21.42 6.50 18.21
C PRO A 155 21.71 6.51 16.72
N VAL A 156 21.08 7.43 15.99
CA VAL A 156 21.37 7.63 14.57
C VAL A 156 22.77 8.21 14.38
N GLU A 157 23.61 7.53 13.60
CA GLU A 157 24.93 8.02 13.25
C GLU A 157 24.84 9.13 12.19
N LEU A 158 25.10 10.38 12.60
CA LEU A 158 25.05 11.55 11.71
C LEU A 158 26.44 12.10 11.36
N SER A 159 27.52 11.44 11.83
CA SER A 159 28.91 11.89 11.71
C SER A 159 29.34 12.19 10.27
N GLY A 160 28.95 11.34 9.31
CA GLY A 160 29.25 11.50 7.88
C GLY A 160 28.55 12.68 7.19
N THR A 161 27.55 13.29 7.83
CA THR A 161 26.71 14.34 7.22
C THR A 161 27.13 15.76 7.60
N ASP A 162 28.18 15.90 8.42
CA ASP A 162 28.55 17.14 9.09
C ASP A 162 28.90 18.28 8.11
N SER A 163 29.57 17.95 7.00
CA SER A 163 29.88 18.91 5.93
C SER A 163 28.62 19.41 5.22
N LEU A 164 27.64 18.53 4.99
CA LEU A 164 26.36 18.90 4.36
C LEU A 164 25.53 19.77 5.28
N VAL A 165 25.44 19.40 6.56
CA VAL A 165 24.75 20.20 7.58
C VAL A 165 25.34 21.61 7.67
N LYS A 166 26.68 21.76 7.67
CA LYS A 166 27.32 23.08 7.68
C LYS A 166 26.98 23.92 6.44
N ASP A 167 26.97 23.32 5.25
CA ASP A 167 26.61 24.01 4.00
C ASP A 167 25.14 24.43 4.01
N ILE A 168 24.21 23.55 4.41
CA ILE A 168 22.78 23.88 4.59
C ILE A 168 22.63 25.05 5.55
N VAL A 169 23.24 24.96 6.75
CA VAL A 169 23.13 25.99 7.80
C VAL A 169 23.68 27.34 7.32
N SER A 170 24.75 27.33 6.51
CA SER A 170 25.34 28.56 5.96
C SER A 170 24.38 29.35 5.07
N ARG A 171 23.36 28.69 4.50
CA ARG A 171 22.39 29.30 3.59
C ARG A 171 21.05 29.64 4.23
N LEU A 172 20.82 29.25 5.49
CA LEU A 172 19.52 29.41 6.17
C LEU A 172 19.03 30.86 6.28
N ASP A 173 19.88 31.87 6.08
CA ASP A 173 19.45 33.27 5.91
C ASP A 173 18.49 33.47 4.73
N LYS A 174 18.58 32.62 3.70
CA LYS A 174 17.70 32.63 2.53
C LYS A 174 16.42 31.81 2.73
N HIS A 175 16.34 31.02 3.79
CA HIS A 175 15.20 30.16 4.06
C HIS A 175 14.10 30.95 4.79
N PRO A 176 12.83 30.85 4.39
CA PRO A 176 11.74 31.67 4.93
C PRO A 176 11.47 31.46 6.42
N SER A 177 11.42 30.22 6.90
CA SER A 177 11.24 29.92 8.33
C SER A 177 12.55 30.09 9.11
N TRP A 178 13.62 29.42 8.68
CA TRP A 178 14.90 29.40 9.40
C TRP A 178 15.63 30.74 9.48
N LYS A 179 15.37 31.71 8.58
CA LYS A 179 15.93 33.07 8.73
C LYS A 179 15.49 33.75 10.03
N MET A 180 14.30 33.38 10.55
CA MET A 180 13.74 33.92 11.80
C MET A 180 14.43 33.35 13.05
N VAL A 181 15.11 32.20 12.93
CA VAL A 181 15.90 31.62 14.03
C VAL A 181 17.21 32.42 14.16
N PRO A 182 17.61 32.87 15.37
CA PRO A 182 18.83 33.64 15.56
C PRO A 182 20.06 32.95 14.97
N ARG A 183 20.84 33.67 14.16
CA ARG A 183 21.99 33.12 13.42
C ARG A 183 22.96 32.33 14.30
N ALA A 184 23.26 32.83 15.50
CA ALA A 184 24.14 32.17 16.47
C ALA A 184 23.62 30.80 16.96
N ARG A 185 22.31 30.54 16.86
CA ARG A 185 21.67 29.30 17.33
C ARG A 185 21.38 28.30 16.21
N ARG A 186 21.41 28.71 14.92
CA ARG A 186 20.93 27.88 13.81
C ARG A 186 21.65 26.53 13.68
N LEU A 187 22.99 26.51 13.81
CA LEU A 187 23.74 25.26 13.71
C LEU A 187 23.35 24.26 14.81
N ALA A 188 23.29 24.73 16.06
CA ALA A 188 22.92 23.90 17.20
C ALA A 188 21.46 23.44 17.10
N ALA A 189 20.55 24.35 16.73
CA ALA A 189 19.13 24.06 16.54
C ALA A 189 18.89 23.04 15.43
N PHE A 190 19.51 23.23 14.26
CA PHE A 190 19.37 22.32 13.12
C PHE A 190 19.89 20.93 13.46
N ARG A 191 21.07 20.81 14.08
CA ARG A 191 21.62 19.53 14.55
C ARG A 191 20.72 18.85 15.57
N THR A 192 20.14 19.62 16.50
CA THR A 192 19.24 19.09 17.52
C THR A 192 17.97 18.53 16.89
N LEU A 193 17.30 19.31 16.04
CA LEU A 193 16.08 18.85 15.35
C LEU A 193 16.35 17.68 14.42
N LEU A 194 17.47 17.70 13.69
CA LEU A 194 17.86 16.60 12.82
C LEU A 194 18.09 15.32 13.59
N LYS A 195 18.70 15.38 14.77
CA LYS A 195 18.87 14.22 15.67
C LYS A 195 17.51 13.72 16.18
N LEU A 196 16.66 14.64 16.66
CA LEU A 196 15.33 14.28 17.19
C LEU A 196 14.44 13.65 16.12
N ILE A 197 14.39 14.23 14.92
CA ILE A 197 13.59 13.68 13.81
C ILE A 197 14.18 12.35 13.35
N SER A 198 15.49 12.28 13.11
CA SER A 198 16.13 11.05 12.63
C SER A 198 15.87 9.87 13.56
N SER A 199 15.89 10.08 14.88
CA SER A 199 15.63 9.02 15.88
C SER A 199 14.20 8.52 15.93
N ARG A 200 13.31 8.99 15.04
CA ARG A 200 11.92 8.52 14.94
C ARG A 200 11.63 7.93 13.56
N LEU A 201 12.54 8.09 12.60
CA LEU A 201 12.26 7.71 11.23
C LEU A 201 12.35 6.20 11.00
N MET A 202 13.21 5.47 11.71
CA MET A 202 13.39 4.03 11.42
C MET A 202 12.15 3.22 11.82
N SER A 203 11.51 3.59 12.92
CA SER A 203 10.28 2.91 13.37
C SER A 203 8.98 3.43 12.76
N ASN A 204 8.92 4.70 12.33
CA ASN A 204 7.65 5.36 11.97
C ASN A 204 7.55 5.82 10.52
N ALA A 205 8.65 5.87 9.76
CA ALA A 205 8.58 6.24 8.36
C ALA A 205 7.99 5.10 7.51
N HIS A 206 7.29 5.48 6.45
CA HIS A 206 6.64 4.57 5.53
C HIS A 206 7.31 4.60 4.16
N SER A 207 7.59 3.42 3.63
CA SER A 207 7.93 3.24 2.22
C SER A 207 6.67 3.29 1.38
N ILE A 208 6.65 4.16 0.38
CA ILE A 208 5.47 4.45 -0.43
C ILE A 208 5.56 3.67 -1.73
N TYR A 209 4.57 2.82 -1.97
CA TYR A 209 4.44 2.03 -3.19
C TYR A 209 3.11 2.35 -3.85
N PHE A 210 3.15 2.78 -5.12
CA PHE A 210 1.95 2.90 -5.95
C PHE A 210 1.75 1.64 -6.77
N VAL A 211 0.52 1.14 -6.81
CA VAL A 211 0.14 -0.09 -7.54
C VAL A 211 0.55 0.03 -9.02
N ASP A 212 0.25 1.16 -9.66
CA ASP A 212 0.59 1.44 -11.06
C ASP A 212 2.11 1.45 -11.36
N CYS A 213 2.95 1.69 -10.34
CA CYS A 213 4.40 1.65 -10.47
C CYS A 213 4.97 0.22 -10.33
N LEU A 214 4.31 -0.62 -9.53
CA LEU A 214 4.69 -2.03 -9.36
C LEU A 214 4.41 -2.83 -10.64
N GLU A 215 3.26 -2.58 -11.26
CA GLU A 215 2.83 -3.29 -12.47
C GLU A 215 3.72 -2.94 -13.68
N ARG A 216 4.03 -1.65 -13.93
CA ARG A 216 4.93 -1.23 -15.02
C ARG A 216 6.36 -1.77 -14.92
N ARG A 217 6.94 -1.83 -13.71
CA ARG A 217 8.34 -2.28 -13.52
C ARG A 217 8.52 -3.78 -13.70
N ALA A 218 7.47 -4.57 -13.46
CA ALA A 218 7.49 -6.00 -13.76
C ALA A 218 7.63 -6.25 -15.28
N GLU A 219 7.14 -5.33 -16.11
CA GLU A 219 7.26 -5.38 -17.57
C GLU A 219 8.63 -4.87 -18.06
N GLU A 220 9.13 -3.77 -17.48
CA GLU A 220 10.40 -3.14 -17.89
C GLU A 220 11.65 -3.88 -17.39
N THR A 221 11.59 -4.45 -16.18
CA THR A 221 12.75 -5.07 -15.51
C THR A 221 12.36 -6.36 -14.77
N PRO A 222 12.03 -7.45 -15.48
CA PRO A 222 11.54 -8.70 -14.89
C PRO A 222 12.53 -9.40 -13.93
N ASN A 223 13.80 -9.01 -13.94
CA ASN A 223 14.87 -9.61 -13.13
C ASN A 223 15.24 -8.79 -11.86
N VAL A 224 14.49 -7.74 -11.50
CA VAL A 224 14.70 -7.03 -10.23
C VAL A 224 13.79 -7.64 -9.17
N PRO A 225 14.32 -8.42 -8.20
CA PRO A 225 13.52 -9.27 -7.31
C PRO A 225 12.72 -8.50 -6.25
N THR A 226 12.97 -7.21 -6.05
CA THR A 226 12.31 -6.39 -5.02
C THR A 226 11.78 -5.09 -5.60
N PRO A 227 10.50 -4.76 -5.39
CA PRO A 227 9.95 -3.49 -5.83
C PRO A 227 10.64 -2.32 -5.12
N ILE A 228 11.06 -1.33 -5.90
CA ILE A 228 11.67 -0.09 -5.40
C ILE A 228 10.54 0.87 -5.03
N PRO A 229 10.58 1.49 -3.83
CA PRO A 229 9.55 2.45 -3.42
C PRO A 229 9.54 3.68 -4.31
N SER A 230 8.35 4.24 -4.54
CA SER A 230 8.13 5.50 -5.24
C SER A 230 8.54 6.71 -4.39
N GLY A 231 8.50 6.56 -3.08
CA GLY A 231 8.89 7.59 -2.13
C GLY A 231 9.03 7.06 -0.71
N VAL A 232 9.45 7.92 0.20
CA VAL A 232 9.43 7.67 1.64
C VAL A 232 8.77 8.85 2.35
N GLY A 233 8.06 8.60 3.43
CA GLY A 233 7.31 9.64 4.11
C GLY A 233 7.08 9.40 5.59
N LEU A 234 6.79 10.48 6.31
CA LEU A 234 6.35 10.43 7.68
C LEU A 234 4.86 10.79 7.75
N PHE A 235 4.08 9.89 8.36
CA PHE A 235 2.63 9.98 8.51
C PHE A 235 2.28 9.80 10.00
N PRO A 236 2.33 10.87 10.80
CA PRO A 236 2.23 10.73 12.25
C PRO A 236 0.95 10.09 12.76
N ALA A 237 -0.22 10.40 12.18
CA ALA A 237 -1.48 9.80 12.62
C ALA A 237 -1.59 8.33 12.20
N ALA A 238 -1.09 7.99 11.01
CA ALA A 238 -1.01 6.60 10.59
C ALA A 238 -0.05 5.77 11.46
N SER A 239 0.93 6.41 12.10
CA SER A 239 1.87 5.76 13.02
C SER A 239 1.29 5.53 14.44
N TRP A 240 0.02 5.85 14.68
CA TRP A 240 -0.64 5.58 15.97
C TRP A 240 -1.27 4.18 16.07
N PHE A 241 -1.40 3.47 14.95
CA PHE A 241 -1.98 2.13 14.91
C PHE A 241 -0.93 1.08 15.25
N ASN A 242 -1.19 0.25 16.25
CA ASN A 242 -0.31 -0.85 16.61
C ASN A 242 -0.39 -2.00 15.62
N HIS A 243 0.58 -2.90 15.70
CA HIS A 243 0.62 -4.11 14.88
C HIS A 243 -0.29 -5.22 15.40
N SER A 244 -0.95 -5.93 14.48
CA SER A 244 -1.44 -7.30 14.71
C SER A 244 -1.06 -8.21 13.55
N CYS A 245 -0.64 -9.46 13.85
CA CYS A 245 -0.40 -10.49 12.83
C CYS A 245 -1.67 -10.83 12.03
N ARG A 246 -2.85 -10.47 12.57
CA ARG A 246 -4.15 -10.50 11.91
C ARG A 246 -4.82 -9.13 12.03
N ALA A 247 -4.21 -8.13 11.40
CA ALA A 247 -4.69 -6.76 11.34
C ALA A 247 -6.13 -6.66 10.81
N ASN A 248 -6.89 -5.69 11.35
CA ASN A 248 -8.27 -5.38 10.97
C ASN A 248 -8.38 -4.07 10.16
N LEU A 249 -7.24 -3.48 9.80
CA LEU A 249 -7.10 -2.44 8.79
C LEU A 249 -6.48 -2.97 7.49
N ASN A 250 -6.79 -2.29 6.40
CA ASN A 250 -6.02 -2.30 5.17
C ASN A 250 -5.57 -0.88 4.83
N SER A 251 -4.45 -0.76 4.13
CA SER A 251 -3.84 0.54 3.83
C SER A 251 -3.47 0.68 2.36
N PHE A 252 -3.57 1.89 1.82
CA PHE A 252 -3.01 2.21 0.52
C PHE A 252 -2.56 3.67 0.46
N PHE A 253 -1.67 3.95 -0.49
CA PHE A 253 -1.21 5.31 -0.77
C PHE A 253 -1.95 5.90 -1.97
N HIS A 254 -2.27 7.18 -1.87
CA HIS A 254 -2.66 8.01 -3.00
C HIS A 254 -1.86 9.32 -2.91
N GLU A 255 -0.91 9.52 -3.82
CA GLU A 255 0.04 10.64 -3.72
C GLU A 255 0.74 10.62 -2.33
N ASN A 256 0.84 11.77 -1.66
CA ASN A 256 1.36 11.89 -0.29
C ASN A 256 0.33 11.59 0.81
N LYS A 257 -0.68 10.79 0.53
CA LYS A 257 -1.76 10.46 1.46
C LYS A 257 -1.74 8.97 1.77
N LEU A 258 -1.74 8.62 3.05
CA LEU A 258 -1.90 7.25 3.55
C LEU A 258 -3.32 7.08 4.09
N ILE A 259 -4.03 6.10 3.56
CA ILE A 259 -5.45 5.89 3.86
C ILE A 259 -5.61 4.49 4.44
N PHE A 260 -6.17 4.42 5.65
CA PHE A 260 -6.57 3.16 6.29
C PHE A 260 -8.09 2.95 6.15
N VAL A 261 -8.47 1.75 5.74
CA VAL A 261 -9.86 1.30 5.62
C VAL A 261 -10.11 0.08 6.50
N SER A 262 -11.29 0.04 7.11
CA SER A 262 -11.72 -1.05 7.99
C SER A 262 -11.96 -2.35 7.23
N ASN A 263 -11.58 -3.49 7.82
CA ASN A 263 -11.98 -4.84 7.39
C ASN A 263 -13.21 -5.37 8.15
N GLY A 264 -13.94 -4.48 8.83
CA GLY A 264 -14.99 -4.83 9.78
C GLY A 264 -14.43 -4.92 11.19
N ILE A 265 -14.69 -3.90 12.00
CA ILE A 265 -14.17 -3.78 13.38
C ILE A 265 -15.36 -3.67 14.33
N ARG A 266 -15.36 -4.46 15.40
CA ARG A 266 -16.40 -4.38 16.43
C ARG A 266 -16.08 -3.31 17.45
N LYS A 267 -17.13 -2.71 18.03
CA LYS A 267 -16.99 -1.82 19.18
C LYS A 267 -16.16 -2.49 20.28
N GLY A 268 -15.14 -1.78 20.77
CA GLY A 268 -14.24 -2.23 21.82
C GLY A 268 -13.00 -2.99 21.32
N GLU A 269 -12.94 -3.36 20.04
CA GLU A 269 -11.73 -3.94 19.45
C GLU A 269 -10.65 -2.87 19.27
N GLU A 270 -9.39 -3.26 19.48
CA GLU A 270 -8.25 -2.46 19.03
C GLU A 270 -8.23 -2.41 17.50
N VAL A 271 -7.91 -1.25 16.98
CA VAL A 271 -7.68 -1.05 15.55
C VAL A 271 -6.18 -1.21 15.27
N CYS A 272 -5.83 -2.23 14.49
CA CYS A 272 -4.44 -2.63 14.24
C CYS A 272 -4.11 -2.63 12.74
N ASP A 273 -2.87 -2.24 12.45
CA ASP A 273 -2.24 -2.29 11.13
C ASP A 273 -1.28 -3.49 10.98
N ASN A 274 -0.85 -3.75 9.75
CA ASN A 274 0.15 -4.74 9.38
C ASN A 274 1.52 -4.08 9.12
N TYR A 275 2.52 -4.33 9.97
CA TYR A 275 3.86 -3.72 9.84
C TYR A 275 4.76 -4.39 8.80
N GLY A 276 4.22 -5.26 7.95
CA GLY A 276 4.93 -5.99 6.91
C GLY A 276 4.94 -7.51 7.10
N VAL A 277 4.57 -8.00 8.29
CA VAL A 277 4.44 -9.43 8.58
C VAL A 277 3.03 -9.80 9.02
N SER A 278 2.57 -10.99 8.66
CA SER A 278 1.22 -11.45 8.94
C SER A 278 1.18 -12.96 9.14
N PHE A 279 0.19 -13.43 9.91
CA PHE A 279 -0.05 -14.85 10.14
C PHE A 279 -0.11 -15.65 8.84
N PHE A 280 -0.77 -15.10 7.82
CA PHE A 280 -1.06 -15.80 6.58
C PHE A 280 0.10 -15.86 5.58
N LYS A 281 1.14 -15.07 5.80
CA LYS A 281 2.29 -14.95 4.87
C LYS A 281 3.60 -15.41 5.49
N HIS A 282 3.68 -15.48 6.81
CA HIS A 282 4.95 -15.66 7.51
C HIS A 282 4.83 -16.67 8.65
N THR A 283 5.87 -17.47 8.80
CA THR A 283 6.09 -18.38 9.92
C THR A 283 6.10 -17.63 11.24
N ARG A 284 5.83 -18.30 12.36
CA ARG A 284 5.93 -17.63 13.66
C ARG A 284 7.34 -17.11 13.91
N GLN A 285 8.35 -17.88 13.52
CA GLN A 285 9.74 -17.50 13.64
C GLN A 285 10.02 -16.22 12.84
N GLU A 286 9.63 -16.16 11.56
CA GLU A 286 9.80 -14.99 10.69
C GLU A 286 9.11 -13.75 11.27
N ARG A 287 7.86 -13.88 11.76
CA ARG A 287 7.15 -12.77 12.41
C ARG A 287 7.89 -12.28 13.65
N THR A 288 8.38 -13.21 14.47
CA THR A 288 9.08 -12.88 15.72
C THR A 288 10.41 -12.17 15.44
N GLU A 289 11.21 -12.69 14.51
CA GLU A 289 12.50 -12.12 14.11
C GLU A 289 12.31 -10.73 13.48
N PHE A 290 11.33 -10.57 12.59
CA PHE A 290 11.05 -9.28 11.95
C PHE A 290 10.61 -8.20 12.96
N LEU A 291 9.72 -8.54 13.89
CA LEU A 291 9.21 -7.59 14.88
C LEU A 291 10.23 -7.29 15.99
N ALA A 292 11.12 -8.23 16.31
CA ALA A 292 12.26 -7.99 17.19
C ALA A 292 13.16 -6.86 16.65
N GLY A 293 13.34 -6.79 15.32
CA GLY A 293 14.02 -5.67 14.66
C GLY A 293 13.34 -4.31 14.81
N ARG A 294 12.06 -4.28 15.22
CA ARG A 294 11.29 -3.08 15.57
C ARG A 294 11.17 -2.86 17.08
N GLY A 295 11.90 -3.64 17.89
CA GLY A 295 11.99 -3.46 19.33
C GLY A 295 10.80 -3.98 20.15
N PHE A 296 9.95 -4.86 19.59
CA PHE A 296 8.84 -5.44 20.37
C PHE A 296 8.54 -6.90 20.02
N THR A 297 7.86 -7.59 20.95
CA THR A 297 7.28 -8.92 20.71
C THR A 297 5.77 -8.78 20.59
N CYS A 298 5.17 -9.36 19.55
CA CYS A 298 3.73 -9.28 19.33
C CYS A 298 2.97 -10.18 20.31
N ASP A 299 1.94 -9.62 20.95
CA ASP A 299 1.01 -10.27 21.87
C ASP A 299 -0.42 -10.30 21.31
N CYS A 300 -0.58 -10.19 19.99
CA CYS A 300 -1.89 -10.35 19.37
C CYS A 300 -2.44 -11.77 19.61
N SER A 301 -3.75 -11.95 19.43
CA SER A 301 -4.44 -13.23 19.68
C SER A 301 -3.73 -14.42 19.03
N VAL A 302 -3.30 -14.29 17.78
CA VAL A 302 -2.55 -15.33 17.02
C VAL A 302 -1.22 -15.70 17.70
N CYS A 303 -0.48 -14.71 18.21
CA CYS A 303 0.80 -14.97 18.86
C CYS A 303 0.63 -15.54 20.28
N LEU A 304 -0.43 -15.14 20.99
CA LEU A 304 -0.74 -15.65 22.33
C LEU A 304 -1.24 -17.10 22.32
N THR A 305 -2.06 -17.47 21.34
CA THR A 305 -2.52 -18.86 21.15
C THR A 305 -1.42 -19.77 20.64
N ASN A 306 -0.23 -19.23 20.35
CA ASN A 306 0.91 -19.95 19.80
C ASN A 306 0.62 -20.50 18.39
N ASP A 307 -0.33 -19.92 17.67
CA ASP A 307 -0.71 -20.37 16.34
C ASP A 307 0.44 -20.09 15.36
N SER A 308 1.05 -21.14 14.82
CA SER A 308 1.93 -21.05 13.67
C SER A 308 1.25 -21.54 12.40
N ILE A 309 1.63 -20.91 11.30
CA ILE A 309 1.32 -21.42 9.97
C ILE A 309 2.13 -22.71 9.70
N ASP A 310 3.28 -22.89 10.35
CA ASP A 310 4.14 -24.08 10.21
C ASP A 310 3.50 -25.33 10.78
N ASP A 311 2.84 -25.23 11.94
CA ASP A 311 2.10 -26.35 12.55
C ASP A 311 0.99 -26.87 11.60
N MET A 312 0.57 -26.03 10.65
CA MET A 312 -0.41 -26.36 9.62
C MET A 312 0.23 -26.75 8.28
N LEU A 313 1.53 -26.47 8.08
CA LEU A 313 2.30 -26.67 6.83
C LEU A 313 3.37 -27.78 6.89
N GLU A 314 3.79 -28.23 8.06
CA GLU A 314 4.84 -29.23 8.23
C GLU A 314 4.63 -30.50 7.36
N PRO A 315 3.40 -31.02 7.20
CA PRO A 315 3.13 -32.15 6.29
C PRO A 315 3.31 -31.83 4.78
N ILE A 316 3.46 -30.56 4.42
CA ILE A 316 3.37 -30.04 3.05
C ILE A 316 4.74 -29.59 2.52
N ILE A 317 5.61 -29.07 3.41
CA ILE A 317 6.92 -28.52 3.05
C ILE A 317 7.94 -29.61 2.71
N GLU A 318 7.81 -30.83 3.25
CA GLU A 318 8.83 -31.87 3.08
C GLU A 318 9.01 -32.31 1.60
N HIS A 319 7.98 -32.21 0.73
CA HIS A 319 8.07 -32.68 -0.66
C HIS A 319 7.32 -31.83 -1.72
N PRO A 320 7.71 -30.56 -1.98
CA PRO A 320 7.00 -29.66 -2.89
C PRO A 320 6.94 -30.15 -4.35
N ASP A 321 8.02 -30.79 -4.83
CA ASP A 321 8.15 -31.26 -6.23
C ASP A 321 7.30 -32.51 -6.55
N LEU A 322 6.78 -33.17 -5.51
CA LEU A 322 5.89 -34.32 -5.65
C LEU A 322 4.41 -33.91 -5.64
N ILE A 323 4.06 -32.71 -5.18
CA ILE A 323 2.67 -32.26 -4.99
C ILE A 323 1.87 -32.33 -6.30
N LEU A 324 2.39 -31.80 -7.40
CA LEU A 324 1.69 -31.85 -8.69
C LEU A 324 1.53 -33.28 -9.23
N LYS A 325 2.43 -34.21 -8.86
CA LYS A 325 2.33 -35.63 -9.23
C LYS A 325 1.32 -36.37 -8.35
N SER A 326 1.18 -35.97 -7.09
CA SER A 326 0.22 -36.53 -6.12
C SER A 326 -1.18 -35.92 -6.20
N LEU A 327 -1.35 -34.82 -6.93
CA LEU A 327 -2.64 -34.18 -7.22
C LEU A 327 -2.95 -34.35 -8.73
N PRO A 328 -3.35 -35.52 -9.22
CA PRO A 328 -3.61 -35.71 -10.66
C PRO A 328 -4.92 -35.07 -11.13
N ASN A 329 -5.84 -34.73 -10.23
CA ASN A 329 -7.13 -34.10 -10.56
C ASN A 329 -7.58 -33.08 -9.50
N VAL A 330 -8.61 -32.27 -9.83
CA VAL A 330 -9.15 -31.22 -8.95
C VAL A 330 -9.79 -31.77 -7.67
N LYS A 331 -10.24 -33.02 -7.66
CA LYS A 331 -10.81 -33.66 -6.46
C LYS A 331 -9.73 -33.89 -5.40
N ASP A 332 -8.54 -34.30 -5.82
CA ASP A 332 -7.39 -34.48 -4.93
C ASP A 332 -6.90 -33.11 -4.42
N TYR A 333 -6.86 -32.10 -5.30
CA TYR A 333 -6.61 -30.72 -4.88
C TYR A 333 -7.62 -30.24 -3.82
N ARG A 334 -8.92 -30.55 -3.95
CA ARG A 334 -9.93 -30.16 -2.94
C ARG A 334 -9.68 -30.79 -1.59
N GLN A 335 -9.34 -32.08 -1.55
CA GLN A 335 -9.03 -32.75 -0.29
C GLN A 335 -7.82 -32.11 0.38
N TYR A 336 -6.79 -31.82 -0.41
CA TYR A 336 -5.59 -31.10 0.03
C TYR A 336 -5.90 -29.69 0.56
N ARG A 337 -6.64 -28.89 -0.22
CA ARG A 337 -7.09 -27.55 0.17
C ARG A 337 -7.87 -27.55 1.48
N ASN A 338 -8.73 -28.54 1.70
CA ASN A 338 -9.53 -28.62 2.92
C ASN A 338 -8.72 -28.95 4.17
N ALA A 339 -7.50 -29.47 4.02
CA ALA A 339 -6.57 -29.68 5.12
C ALA A 339 -5.80 -28.40 5.48
N LEU A 340 -5.81 -27.39 4.59
CA LEU A 340 -5.12 -26.12 4.80
C LEU A 340 -6.06 -25.05 5.35
N PRO A 341 -5.52 -24.10 6.14
CA PRO A 341 -6.27 -22.92 6.57
C PRO A 341 -6.64 -22.08 5.37
N ASP A 342 -7.91 -21.73 5.28
CA ASP A 342 -8.35 -20.82 4.25
C ASP A 342 -7.58 -19.48 4.33
N GLY A 343 -7.11 -18.94 3.19
CA GLY A 343 -6.25 -17.75 3.19
C GLY A 343 -4.79 -18.03 2.87
N HIS A 344 -4.36 -19.28 2.91
CA HIS A 344 -2.94 -19.60 2.87
C HIS A 344 -2.29 -19.32 1.49
N LYS A 345 -1.10 -18.67 1.45
CA LYS A 345 -0.38 -18.37 0.19
C LYS A 345 -0.05 -19.63 -0.62
N ILE A 346 0.29 -20.74 0.05
CA ILE A 346 0.56 -22.01 -0.62
C ILE A 346 -0.63 -22.58 -1.40
N ILE A 347 -1.88 -22.31 -0.96
CA ILE A 347 -3.08 -22.71 -1.71
C ILE A 347 -3.08 -21.97 -3.04
N GLU A 348 -2.77 -20.66 -3.03
CA GLU A 348 -2.63 -19.87 -4.25
C GLU A 348 -1.49 -20.39 -5.14
N THR A 349 -0.29 -20.60 -4.58
CA THR A 349 0.86 -21.09 -5.34
C THR A 349 0.58 -22.45 -6.00
N ILE A 350 -0.04 -23.38 -5.28
CA ILE A 350 -0.38 -24.70 -5.82
C ILE A 350 -1.51 -24.57 -6.84
N ALA A 351 -2.54 -23.76 -6.60
CA ALA A 351 -3.60 -23.51 -7.57
C ALA A 351 -3.06 -22.89 -8.88
N GLU A 352 -2.14 -21.93 -8.79
CA GLU A 352 -1.44 -21.31 -9.93
C GLU A 352 -0.62 -22.34 -10.73
N MET A 353 0.18 -23.14 -10.01
CA MET A 353 0.95 -24.24 -10.62
C MET A 353 0.02 -25.26 -11.30
N TYR A 354 -1.14 -25.54 -10.70
CA TYR A 354 -2.13 -26.49 -11.22
C TYR A 354 -2.79 -26.02 -12.52
N VAL A 355 -3.13 -24.72 -12.57
CA VAL A 355 -3.64 -24.05 -13.77
C VAL A 355 -2.65 -24.16 -14.94
N GLY A 356 -1.34 -24.12 -14.67
CA GLY A 356 -0.28 -24.15 -15.68
C GLY A 356 0.22 -25.54 -16.13
N SER A 357 0.00 -26.61 -15.35
CA SER A 357 0.73 -27.88 -15.53
C SER A 357 -0.08 -29.06 -16.11
N VAL A 358 -1.30 -29.35 -15.65
CA VAL A 358 -2.08 -30.52 -16.13
C VAL A 358 -3.61 -30.33 -16.06
N GLY A 359 -4.15 -29.62 -15.06
CA GLY A 359 -5.61 -29.61 -14.77
C GLY A 359 -6.40 -28.42 -15.33
N GLY A 360 -5.91 -27.82 -16.42
CA GLY A 360 -6.51 -26.61 -16.96
C GLY A 360 -7.52 -26.81 -18.08
N ASN A 361 -7.70 -28.00 -18.65
CA ASN A 361 -8.44 -28.09 -19.92
C ASN A 361 -9.96 -27.87 -19.76
N ASP A 362 -10.54 -28.08 -18.57
CA ASP A 362 -11.94 -27.78 -18.28
C ASP A 362 -12.10 -26.34 -17.72
N PRO A 363 -12.88 -25.47 -18.40
CA PRO A 363 -13.21 -24.14 -17.90
C PRO A 363 -13.80 -24.11 -16.48
N LYS A 364 -14.57 -25.12 -16.07
CA LYS A 364 -15.17 -25.17 -14.72
C LYS A 364 -14.14 -25.43 -13.63
N GLU A 365 -13.15 -26.26 -13.93
CA GLU A 365 -12.03 -26.57 -13.03
C GLU A 365 -11.10 -25.37 -12.86
N ARG A 366 -10.77 -24.68 -13.95
CA ARG A 366 -10.05 -23.39 -13.90
C ARG A 366 -10.78 -22.37 -13.03
N LEU A 367 -12.09 -22.22 -13.22
CA LEU A 367 -12.90 -21.28 -12.44
C LEU A 367 -12.87 -21.59 -10.94
N PHE A 368 -12.93 -22.86 -10.58
CA PHE A 368 -12.81 -23.29 -9.19
C PHE A 368 -11.43 -22.94 -8.60
N LEU A 369 -10.34 -23.27 -9.29
CA LEU A 369 -8.97 -22.98 -8.83
C LEU A 369 -8.71 -21.47 -8.69
N TYR A 370 -9.19 -20.66 -9.63
CA TYR A 370 -9.16 -19.20 -9.49
C TYR A 370 -10.00 -18.70 -8.32
N GLY A 371 -11.15 -19.33 -8.06
CA GLY A 371 -11.97 -19.10 -6.87
C GLY A 371 -11.18 -19.29 -5.58
N GLU A 372 -10.38 -20.36 -5.52
CA GLU A 372 -9.53 -20.68 -4.37
C GLU A 372 -8.38 -19.69 -4.17
N VAL A 373 -7.69 -19.32 -5.26
CA VAL A 373 -6.68 -18.24 -5.24
C VAL A 373 -7.27 -16.96 -4.63
N LEU A 374 -8.47 -16.59 -5.08
CA LEU A 374 -9.12 -15.34 -4.70
C LEU A 374 -9.72 -15.36 -3.30
N GLU A 375 -10.28 -16.48 -2.87
CA GLU A 375 -10.70 -16.67 -1.48
C GLU A 375 -9.50 -16.62 -0.53
N CYS A 376 -8.36 -17.19 -0.95
CA CYS A 376 -7.13 -17.14 -0.18
C CYS A 376 -6.53 -15.74 -0.11
N GLN A 377 -6.59 -14.98 -1.20
CA GLN A 377 -6.21 -13.57 -1.22
C GLN A 377 -7.15 -12.73 -0.34
N ARG A 378 -8.46 -12.94 -0.42
CA ARG A 378 -9.46 -12.23 0.42
C ARG A 378 -9.21 -12.44 1.90
N ARG A 379 -9.00 -13.69 2.34
CA ARG A 379 -8.76 -13.98 3.76
C ARG A 379 -7.45 -13.43 4.29
N ARG A 380 -6.53 -13.09 3.39
CA ARG A 380 -5.30 -12.33 3.67
C ARG A 380 -5.45 -10.82 3.68
N GLY A 381 -6.66 -10.31 3.47
CA GLY A 381 -6.90 -8.88 3.31
C GLY A 381 -6.38 -8.33 1.98
N LEU A 382 -6.00 -9.19 1.02
CA LEU A 382 -5.66 -8.76 -0.34
C LEU A 382 -6.96 -8.51 -1.10
N HIS A 383 -7.54 -7.32 -0.91
CA HIS A 383 -8.69 -6.87 -1.68
C HIS A 383 -8.21 -6.21 -2.97
N PHE A 384 -8.78 -6.65 -4.09
CA PHE A 384 -8.50 -6.11 -5.41
C PHE A 384 -9.19 -4.77 -5.57
N SER A 385 -8.45 -3.79 -6.09
CA SER A 385 -9.04 -2.51 -6.44
C SER A 385 -9.92 -2.66 -7.70
N PRO A 386 -10.96 -1.83 -7.86
CA PRO A 386 -11.76 -1.74 -9.09
C PRO A 386 -10.94 -1.60 -10.39
N GLU A 387 -9.75 -1.02 -10.29
CA GLU A 387 -8.82 -0.77 -11.38
C GLU A 387 -8.14 -2.06 -11.86
N GLN A 388 -7.78 -2.97 -10.95
CA GLN A 388 -7.20 -4.26 -11.32
C GLN A 388 -8.23 -5.17 -12.03
N ILE A 389 -9.50 -5.10 -11.61
CA ILE A 389 -10.61 -5.75 -12.33
C ILE A 389 -10.70 -5.20 -13.74
N ARG A 390 -10.58 -3.88 -13.89
CA ARG A 390 -10.64 -3.21 -15.18
C ARG A 390 -9.48 -3.60 -16.08
N ILE A 391 -8.24 -3.67 -15.57
CA ILE A 391 -7.07 -4.10 -16.33
C ILE A 391 -7.32 -5.48 -16.94
N LEU A 392 -7.75 -6.44 -16.12
CA LEU A 392 -8.08 -7.79 -16.58
C LEU A 392 -9.15 -7.77 -17.69
N LEU A 393 -10.21 -6.97 -17.53
CA LEU A 393 -11.25 -6.85 -18.55
C LEU A 393 -10.75 -6.18 -19.84
N ASN A 394 -9.76 -5.28 -19.79
CA ASN A 394 -9.14 -4.74 -20.99
C ASN A 394 -8.22 -5.76 -21.66
N CYS A 395 -7.51 -6.60 -20.90
CA CYS A 395 -6.76 -7.73 -21.43
C CYS A 395 -7.68 -8.72 -22.17
N VAL A 396 -8.91 -8.95 -21.68
CA VAL A 396 -9.92 -9.76 -22.40
C VAL A 396 -10.21 -9.18 -23.79
N VAL A 397 -10.47 -7.87 -23.86
CA VAL A 397 -10.78 -7.19 -25.12
C VAL A 397 -9.57 -7.20 -26.06
N ALA A 398 -8.37 -6.94 -25.53
CA ALA A 398 -7.13 -6.95 -26.31
C ALA A 398 -6.78 -8.34 -26.87
N ASP A 399 -6.93 -9.40 -26.07
CA ASP A 399 -6.72 -10.78 -26.50
C ASP A 399 -7.72 -11.18 -27.59
N TYR A 400 -8.97 -10.75 -27.47
CA TYR A 400 -9.98 -10.96 -28.51
C TYR A 400 -9.60 -10.27 -29.83
N ASP A 401 -9.16 -9.01 -29.77
CA ASP A 401 -8.73 -8.25 -30.95
C ASP A 401 -7.50 -8.91 -31.60
N ALA A 402 -6.55 -9.38 -30.80
CA ALA A 402 -5.38 -10.13 -31.27
C ALA A 402 -5.77 -11.48 -31.92
N ALA A 403 -6.74 -12.19 -31.35
CA ALA A 403 -7.28 -13.44 -31.91
C ALA A 403 -7.97 -13.22 -33.26
N CYS A 404 -8.63 -12.08 -33.45
CA CYS A 404 -9.24 -11.68 -34.72
C CYS A 404 -8.19 -11.35 -35.80
N LYS A 405 -7.07 -10.73 -35.41
CA LYS A 405 -6.00 -10.31 -36.33
C LYS A 405 -5.06 -11.45 -36.75
N SER A 406 -4.91 -12.51 -35.96
CA SER A 406 -3.96 -13.60 -36.24
C SER A 406 -4.60 -14.99 -36.21
N LEU A 407 -4.93 -15.55 -37.38
CA LEU A 407 -5.45 -16.92 -37.51
C LEU A 407 -4.48 -17.98 -36.96
N ARG A 408 -3.17 -17.78 -37.12
CA ARG A 408 -2.13 -18.74 -36.68
C ARG A 408 -1.95 -18.81 -35.16
N LYS A 409 -2.14 -17.68 -34.45
CA LYS A 409 -2.01 -17.60 -32.98
C LYS A 409 -3.36 -17.52 -32.27
N ARG A 410 -4.46 -17.65 -33.01
CA ARG A 410 -5.82 -17.48 -32.52
C ARG A 410 -6.11 -18.28 -31.26
N GLN A 411 -5.78 -19.58 -31.27
CA GLN A 411 -6.05 -20.46 -30.14
C GLN A 411 -5.38 -19.98 -28.85
N LYS A 412 -4.11 -19.57 -28.94
CA LYS A 412 -3.34 -19.03 -27.81
C LYS A 412 -3.98 -17.75 -27.24
N TYR A 413 -4.41 -16.83 -28.10
CA TYR A 413 -5.08 -15.61 -27.64
C TYR A 413 -6.46 -15.87 -27.06
N MET A 414 -7.21 -16.84 -27.59
CA MET A 414 -8.50 -17.24 -27.00
C MET A 414 -8.32 -17.89 -25.62
N GLU A 415 -7.26 -18.66 -25.39
CA GLU A 415 -6.92 -19.22 -24.08
C GLU A 415 -6.50 -18.11 -23.09
N SER A 416 -5.71 -17.14 -23.53
CA SER A 416 -5.35 -15.95 -22.75
C SER A 416 -6.58 -15.12 -22.38
N MET A 417 -7.47 -14.89 -23.34
CA MET A 417 -8.75 -14.19 -23.14
C MET A 417 -9.58 -14.86 -22.05
N GLN A 418 -9.68 -16.19 -22.07
CA GLN A 418 -10.39 -16.95 -21.04
C GLN A 418 -9.76 -16.75 -19.66
N VAL A 419 -8.42 -16.83 -19.56
CA VAL A 419 -7.70 -16.61 -18.31
C VAL A 419 -8.00 -15.23 -17.72
N HIS A 420 -7.87 -14.16 -18.50
CA HIS A 420 -8.15 -12.80 -18.05
C HIS A 420 -9.62 -12.59 -17.67
N LEU A 421 -10.54 -13.17 -18.45
CA LEU A 421 -11.97 -13.05 -18.21
C LEU A 421 -12.39 -13.75 -16.92
N PHE A 422 -11.89 -14.95 -16.69
CA PHE A 422 -12.13 -15.69 -15.46
C PHE A 422 -11.51 -14.98 -14.26
N ALA A 423 -10.28 -14.48 -14.39
CA ALA A 423 -9.61 -13.69 -13.37
C ALA A 423 -10.44 -12.45 -12.97
N ALA A 424 -11.06 -11.76 -13.94
CA ALA A 424 -11.92 -10.60 -13.69
C ALA A 424 -13.25 -10.97 -13.04
N LEU A 425 -13.94 -12.00 -13.57
CA LEU A 425 -15.25 -12.44 -13.10
C LEU A 425 -15.23 -12.94 -11.66
N VAL A 426 -14.21 -13.69 -11.28
CA VAL A 426 -14.10 -14.18 -9.90
C VAL A 426 -13.76 -13.04 -8.93
N ARG A 427 -12.96 -12.05 -9.35
CA ARG A 427 -12.71 -10.82 -8.57
C ARG A 427 -13.96 -9.98 -8.39
N MET A 428 -14.77 -9.82 -9.44
CA MET A 428 -16.05 -9.14 -9.33
C MET A 428 -17.02 -9.89 -8.41
N ARG A 429 -17.08 -11.23 -8.41
CA ARG A 429 -17.92 -11.96 -7.42
C ARG A 429 -17.59 -11.64 -5.97
N ALA A 430 -16.35 -11.25 -5.67
CA ALA A 430 -15.86 -10.94 -4.33
C ALA A 430 -16.08 -9.47 -3.90
N PHE A 431 -16.06 -8.53 -4.85
CA PHE A 431 -16.07 -7.08 -4.61
C PHE A 431 -17.49 -6.50 -4.59
N TYR A 432 -18.40 -6.95 -3.71
CA TYR A 432 -19.85 -6.65 -3.82
C TYR A 432 -20.40 -6.89 -5.26
N GLY A 433 -19.70 -7.64 -6.10
CA GLY A 433 -19.50 -7.16 -7.47
C GLY A 433 -20.44 -7.75 -8.48
N LYS A 434 -21.67 -8.06 -8.04
CA LYS A 434 -22.83 -7.82 -8.89
C LYS A 434 -23.09 -6.31 -9.09
N LEU A 435 -22.48 -5.44 -8.27
CA LEU A 435 -22.56 -3.98 -8.39
C LEU A 435 -21.47 -3.38 -9.30
N TYR A 436 -20.46 -4.15 -9.71
CA TYR A 436 -19.44 -3.64 -10.64
C TYR A 436 -20.08 -3.45 -12.02
N PRO A 437 -19.98 -2.25 -12.65
CA PRO A 437 -20.79 -1.95 -13.84
C PRO A 437 -20.56 -2.89 -15.03
N ALA A 438 -19.37 -3.50 -15.14
CA ALA A 438 -19.04 -4.44 -16.21
C ALA A 438 -19.38 -5.92 -15.91
N TYR A 439 -19.90 -6.25 -14.72
CA TYR A 439 -20.11 -7.64 -14.29
C TYR A 439 -21.04 -8.41 -15.25
N ASP A 440 -22.20 -7.86 -15.59
CA ASP A 440 -23.18 -8.54 -16.45
C ASP A 440 -22.64 -8.74 -17.87
N ALA A 441 -21.89 -7.76 -18.38
CA ALA A 441 -21.28 -7.86 -19.71
C ALA A 441 -20.13 -8.87 -19.74
N ALA A 442 -19.29 -8.91 -18.69
CA ALA A 442 -18.25 -9.93 -18.58
C ALA A 442 -18.85 -11.34 -18.45
N ASN A 443 -19.95 -11.52 -17.70
CA ASN A 443 -20.60 -12.83 -17.61
C ASN A 443 -21.18 -13.25 -18.96
N LEU A 444 -21.78 -12.32 -19.70
CA LEU A 444 -22.26 -12.59 -21.05
C LEU A 444 -21.13 -13.07 -21.98
N VAL A 445 -19.94 -12.46 -21.91
CA VAL A 445 -18.77 -12.94 -22.68
C VAL A 445 -18.38 -14.36 -22.27
N ALA A 446 -18.43 -14.70 -20.98
CA ALA A 446 -18.11 -16.04 -20.51
C ALA A 446 -19.15 -17.08 -20.96
N ASP A 447 -20.44 -16.74 -20.91
CA ASP A 447 -21.53 -17.60 -21.37
C ASP A 447 -21.40 -17.91 -22.86
N GLU A 448 -21.08 -16.91 -23.68
CA GLU A 448 -20.86 -17.08 -25.12
C GLU A 448 -19.59 -17.87 -25.44
N LEU A 449 -18.51 -17.71 -24.65
CA LEU A 449 -17.31 -18.54 -24.79
C LEU A 449 -17.58 -20.02 -24.48
N MET A 450 -18.43 -20.30 -23.49
CA MET A 450 -18.85 -21.66 -23.16
C MET A 450 -19.71 -22.25 -24.29
N GLN A 451 -20.70 -21.50 -24.80
CA GLN A 451 -21.56 -21.96 -25.90
C GLN A 451 -20.81 -22.13 -27.23
N MET A 452 -19.78 -21.32 -27.48
CA MET A 452 -18.95 -21.45 -28.69
C MET A 452 -18.18 -22.76 -28.76
N GLN A 453 -17.81 -23.34 -27.61
CA GLN A 453 -17.17 -24.66 -27.56
C GLN A 453 -18.13 -25.78 -27.98
N ASP A 454 -19.45 -25.58 -27.80
CA ASP A 454 -20.49 -26.57 -28.09
C ASP A 454 -21.15 -26.42 -29.48
N ALA A 455 -21.34 -25.18 -29.98
CA ALA A 455 -22.18 -24.91 -31.16
C ALA A 455 -21.48 -24.21 -32.35
N GLY A 456 -20.22 -23.79 -32.21
CA GLY A 456 -19.39 -23.26 -33.30
C GLY A 456 -19.78 -21.89 -33.89
N SER A 457 -20.83 -21.23 -33.40
CA SER A 457 -21.29 -19.92 -33.91
C SER A 457 -20.64 -18.74 -33.16
N ARG A 458 -20.04 -17.80 -33.91
CA ARG A 458 -19.27 -16.66 -33.35
C ARG A 458 -20.01 -15.33 -33.27
N LYS A 459 -21.21 -15.22 -33.85
CA LYS A 459 -21.92 -13.94 -33.96
C LYS A 459 -22.27 -13.34 -32.60
N ASN A 460 -22.57 -14.20 -31.63
CA ASN A 460 -23.00 -13.76 -30.31
C ASN A 460 -21.81 -13.33 -29.43
N LEU A 461 -20.65 -13.99 -29.52
CA LEU A 461 -19.44 -13.56 -28.82
C LEU A 461 -18.97 -12.16 -29.25
N VAL A 462 -19.03 -11.85 -30.55
CA VAL A 462 -18.68 -10.51 -31.06
C VAL A 462 -19.53 -9.43 -30.36
N SER A 463 -20.84 -9.64 -30.31
CA SER A 463 -21.78 -8.74 -29.65
C SER A 463 -21.51 -8.59 -28.14
N ALA A 464 -21.20 -9.71 -27.47
CA ALA A 464 -20.89 -9.71 -26.05
C ALA A 464 -19.60 -8.93 -25.73
N VAL A 465 -18.55 -9.11 -26.52
CA VAL A 465 -17.27 -8.40 -26.33
C VAL A 465 -17.41 -6.90 -26.60
N GLU A 466 -18.16 -6.50 -27.62
CA GLU A 466 -18.40 -5.07 -27.87
C GLU A 466 -19.24 -4.41 -26.77
N LYS A 467 -20.24 -5.13 -26.23
CA LYS A 467 -20.98 -4.65 -25.06
C LYS A 467 -20.08 -4.45 -23.84
N LEU A 468 -19.14 -5.38 -23.60
CA LEU A 468 -18.14 -5.24 -22.54
C LEU A 468 -17.23 -4.02 -22.81
N ARG A 469 -16.75 -3.85 -24.05
CA ARG A 469 -15.91 -2.72 -24.47
C ARG A 469 -16.58 -1.38 -24.17
N THR A 470 -17.83 -1.19 -24.61
CA THR A 470 -18.58 0.06 -24.37
C THR A 470 -18.71 0.38 -22.87
N ILE A 471 -18.94 -0.62 -22.03
CA ILE A 471 -19.02 -0.41 -20.58
C ILE A 471 -17.64 -0.03 -20.01
N LEU A 472 -16.57 -0.69 -20.43
CA LEU A 472 -15.20 -0.36 -20.00
C LEU A 472 -14.77 1.05 -20.40
N GLU A 473 -15.22 1.54 -21.55
CA GLU A 473 -15.03 2.93 -22.01
C GLU A 473 -15.79 3.93 -21.13
N SER A 474 -16.96 3.54 -20.62
CA SER A 474 -17.79 4.38 -19.75
C SER A 474 -17.34 4.43 -18.28
N LEU A 475 -16.54 3.44 -17.83
CA LEU A 475 -16.00 3.40 -16.47
C LEU A 475 -14.97 4.53 -16.28
N LYS A 476 -15.21 5.40 -15.29
CA LYS A 476 -14.32 6.51 -14.95
C LYS A 476 -13.40 6.18 -13.77
N PRO A 477 -12.18 6.75 -13.73
CA PRO A 477 -11.57 7.56 -14.80
C PRO A 477 -11.24 6.68 -16.00
N ALA A 478 -11.36 7.16 -17.24
CA ALA A 478 -10.94 6.37 -18.40
C ALA A 478 -9.51 5.83 -18.17
N LEU A 479 -9.24 4.56 -18.52
CA LEU A 479 -7.85 4.17 -18.72
C LEU A 479 -7.25 5.14 -19.74
N PRO A 480 -6.04 5.66 -19.52
CA PRO A 480 -5.32 6.32 -20.59
C PRO A 480 -5.31 5.38 -21.79
N THR A 481 -5.76 5.85 -22.94
CA THR A 481 -5.55 5.15 -24.21
C THR A 481 -4.05 4.89 -24.34
N LEU A 482 -3.68 3.60 -24.39
CA LEU A 482 -2.34 3.17 -24.80
C LEU A 482 -2.23 3.43 -26.31
N GLU A 483 -1.89 4.67 -26.66
CA GLU A 483 -1.18 4.99 -27.90
C GLU A 483 0.30 5.19 -27.60
#